data_AF-A0A5N1JH18-F1
#
_entry.id   AF-A0A5N1JH18-F1
#
_cell.length_a   1.000
_cell.length_b   1.000
_cell.length_c   1.000
_cell.angle_alpha   90.00
_cell.angle_beta   90.00
_cell.angle_gamma   90.00
#
_symmetry.space_group_name_H-M   'P 1'
#
loop_
_entity.id
_entity.type
_entity.pdbx_description
1 polymer ?
#
loop_
_entity_poly.entity_id
_entity_poly.type
_entity_poly.pdbx_seq_one_letter_code
_entity_poly.pdbx_strand_id
1 'polypeptide(L)'
;MNLEELVELIDTKEDFISFVAALINDLKNNPDTWGNRTLFNYLEALQSWTEDMDGYYYNKNISVPKDVNWRVFANILIAAKVYE
;
A
#
# COMPACT_ATOMS: atom_id res chain seq x y z
N MET A 1 8.62 8.54 -12.49
CA MET A 1 8.22 7.16 -12.19
C MET A 1 6.76 7.17 -11.80
N ASN A 2 5.98 6.19 -12.23
CA ASN A 2 4.62 6.02 -11.73
C ASN A 2 4.64 5.33 -10.36
N LEU A 3 3.49 5.23 -9.70
CA LEU A 3 3.41 4.62 -8.35
C LEU A 3 3.86 3.15 -8.36
N GLU A 4 3.60 2.41 -9.43
CA GLU A 4 3.97 0.98 -9.55
C GLU A 4 5.49 0.79 -9.59
N GLU A 5 6.20 1.63 -10.35
CA GLU A 5 7.66 1.63 -10.41
C GLU A 5 8.29 1.98 -9.05
N LEU A 6 7.65 2.85 -8.26
CA LEU A 6 8.14 3.21 -6.92
C LEU A 6 8.05 2.04 -5.94
N VAL A 7 7.06 1.15 -6.07
CA VAL A 7 6.91 -0.03 -5.20
C VAL A 7 8.12 -0.95 -5.32
N GLU A 8 8.62 -1.16 -6.54
CA GLU A 8 9.77 -2.04 -6.82
C GLU A 8 11.10 -1.49 -6.28
N LEU A 9 11.14 -0.24 -5.85
CA LEU A 9 12.35 0.43 -5.34
C LEU A 9 12.38 0.55 -3.80
N ILE A 10 11.36 0.08 -3.10
CA ILE A 10 11.29 0.19 -1.64
C ILE A 10 12.21 -0.86 -1.00
N ASP A 11 13.22 -0.39 -0.28
CA ASP A 11 14.10 -1.25 0.55
C ASP A 11 14.19 -0.73 2.00
N THR A 12 14.01 0.59 2.19
CA THR A 12 14.15 1.25 3.48
C THR A 12 12.85 1.88 3.99
N LYS A 13 12.86 2.29 5.27
CA LYS A 13 11.77 3.07 5.87
C LYS A 13 11.60 4.41 5.16
N GLU A 14 12.70 5.04 4.76
CA GLU A 14 12.73 6.31 4.05
C GLU A 14 12.10 6.20 2.65
N ASP A 15 12.31 5.07 1.96
CA ASP A 15 11.65 4.79 0.68
C ASP A 15 10.14 4.61 0.88
N PHE A 16 9.73 3.88 1.92
CA PHE A 16 8.31 3.73 2.26
C PHE A 16 7.65 5.07 2.58
N ILE A 17 8.29 5.94 3.36
CA ILE A 17 7.78 7.31 3.65
C ILE A 17 7.64 8.11 2.35
N SER A 18 8.65 8.05 1.49
CA SER A 18 8.65 8.75 0.20
C SER A 18 7.53 8.23 -0.72
N PHE A 19 7.29 6.92 -0.73
CA PHE A 19 6.19 6.30 -1.46
C PHE A 19 4.83 6.77 -0.92
N VAL A 20 4.62 6.78 0.40
CA VAL A 20 3.37 7.27 1.00
C VAL A 20 3.14 8.75 0.67
N ALA A 21 4.19 9.58 0.69
CA ALA A 21 4.09 10.98 0.28
C ALA A 21 3.70 11.13 -1.20
N ALA A 22 4.28 10.30 -2.09
CA ALA A 22 3.90 10.26 -3.50
C ALA A 22 2.44 9.84 -3.70
N LEU A 23 1.98 8.84 -2.93
CA LEU A 23 0.61 8.33 -2.96
C LEU A 23 -0.41 9.39 -2.51
N ILE A 24 -0.12 10.13 -1.43
CA ILE A 24 -0.94 11.27 -0.97
C ILE A 24 -0.99 12.36 -2.04
N ASN A 25 0.15 12.68 -2.66
CA ASN A 25 0.21 13.69 -3.71
C ASN A 25 -0.58 13.26 -4.96
N ASP A 26 -0.54 11.98 -5.32
CA ASP A 26 -1.34 11.46 -6.43
C ASP A 26 -2.84 11.55 -6.13
N LEU A 27 -3.30 11.12 -4.96
CA LEU A 27 -4.70 11.27 -4.55
C LEU A 27 -5.16 12.73 -4.58
N LYS A 28 -4.31 13.65 -4.12
CA LYS A 28 -4.63 15.08 -4.08
C LYS A 28 -4.80 15.69 -5.47
N ASN A 29 -3.93 15.33 -6.42
CA ASN A 29 -3.89 15.94 -7.74
C ASN A 29 -4.74 15.19 -8.78
N ASN A 30 -4.94 13.89 -8.57
CA ASN A 30 -5.65 12.99 -9.47
C ASN A 30 -6.78 12.21 -8.75
N PRO A 31 -7.64 12.85 -7.93
CA PRO A 31 -8.63 12.11 -7.13
C PRO A 31 -9.62 11.31 -7.99
N ASP A 32 -9.81 11.72 -9.25
CA ASP A 32 -10.72 11.03 -10.16
C ASP A 32 -10.20 9.71 -10.73
N THR A 33 -8.88 9.48 -10.68
CA THR A 33 -8.29 8.21 -11.12
C THR A 33 -8.38 7.12 -10.06
N TRP A 34 -8.70 7.49 -8.82
CA TRP A 34 -8.81 6.57 -7.70
C TRP A 34 -10.17 5.89 -7.66
N GLY A 35 -10.17 4.55 -7.65
CA GLY A 35 -11.39 3.73 -7.51
C GLY A 35 -11.96 3.74 -6.09
N ASN A 36 -11.11 3.88 -5.06
CA ASN A 36 -11.48 3.79 -3.65
C ASN A 36 -11.25 5.13 -2.94
N ARG A 37 -12.18 6.07 -3.12
CA ARG A 37 -11.99 7.48 -2.74
C ARG A 37 -12.37 7.81 -1.29
N THR A 38 -13.12 6.94 -0.63
CA THR A 38 -13.43 7.10 0.80
C THR A 38 -12.47 6.26 1.63
N LEU A 39 -12.17 6.72 2.85
CA LEU A 39 -11.35 5.94 3.79
C LEU A 39 -11.93 4.53 4.00
N PHE A 40 -13.26 4.42 4.07
CA PHE A 40 -13.94 3.13 4.20
C PHE A 40 -13.62 2.20 3.02
N ASN A 41 -13.85 2.65 1.78
CA ASN A 41 -13.60 1.82 0.59
C ASN A 41 -12.10 1.52 0.42
N TYR A 42 -11.22 2.44 0.80
CA TYR A 42 -9.78 2.21 0.73
C TYR A 42 -9.32 1.12 1.71
N LEU A 43 -9.84 1.12 2.95
CA LEU A 43 -9.56 0.08 3.94
C LEU A 43 -10.15 -1.28 3.53
N GLU A 44 -11.35 -1.29 2.96
CA GLU A 44 -11.99 -2.50 2.40
C GLU A 44 -11.17 -3.08 1.24
N ALA A 45 -10.70 -2.23 0.32
CA ALA A 45 -9.85 -2.67 -0.77
C ALA A 45 -8.47 -3.18 -0.30
N LEU A 46 -7.89 -2.55 0.74
CA LEU A 46 -6.67 -3.02 1.37
C LEU A 46 -6.87 -4.42 1.97
N GLN A 47 -7.98 -4.66 2.67
CA GLN A 47 -8.33 -5.99 3.18
C GLN A 47 -8.44 -7.01 2.06
N SER A 48 -9.31 -6.76 1.08
CA SER A 48 -9.57 -7.70 -0.03
C SER A 48 -8.30 -8.02 -0.81
N TRP A 49 -7.46 -7.03 -1.11
CA TRP A 49 -6.18 -7.28 -1.77
C TRP A 49 -5.23 -8.13 -0.91
N THR A 50 -5.15 -7.86 0.40
CA THR A 50 -4.27 -8.63 1.31
C THR A 50 -4.72 -10.09 1.41
N GLU A 51 -6.03 -10.37 1.35
CA GLU A 51 -6.59 -11.73 1.32
C GLU A 51 -6.20 -12.49 0.03
N ASP A 52 -6.14 -11.79 -1.11
CA ASP A 52 -5.92 -12.38 -2.43
C ASP A 52 -4.47 -12.26 -2.96
N MET A 53 -3.56 -11.58 -2.25
CA MET A 53 -2.26 -11.18 -2.79
C MET A 53 -1.37 -12.35 -3.24
N ASP A 54 -1.52 -13.54 -2.64
CA ASP A 54 -0.77 -14.73 -3.04
C ASP A 54 -1.06 -15.10 -4.51
N GLY A 55 -2.31 -14.93 -4.95
CA GLY A 55 -2.72 -15.12 -6.33
C GLY A 55 -2.06 -14.11 -7.27
N TYR A 56 -1.89 -12.85 -6.84
CA TYR A 56 -1.18 -11.83 -7.60
C TYR A 56 0.29 -12.24 -7.86
N TYR A 57 1.02 -12.63 -6.81
CA TYR A 57 2.42 -13.04 -6.93
C TYR A 57 2.57 -14.30 -7.79
N TYR A 58 1.71 -15.30 -7.56
CA TYR A 58 1.67 -16.53 -8.35
C TYR A 58 1.47 -16.25 -9.85
N ASN A 59 0.46 -15.44 -10.19
CA ASN A 59 0.15 -15.10 -11.59
C ASN A 59 1.27 -14.33 -12.29
N LYS A 60 2.11 -13.63 -11.53
CA LYS A 60 3.27 -12.88 -12.04
C LYS A 60 4.56 -13.70 -12.08
N ASN A 61 4.53 -14.99 -11.67
CA ASN A 61 5.73 -15.82 -11.46
C ASN A 61 6.75 -15.16 -10.50
N ILE A 62 6.26 -14.42 -9.50
CA ILE A 62 7.07 -13.81 -8.45
C ILE A 62 6.86 -14.62 -7.17
N SER A 63 7.91 -14.78 -6.36
CA SER A 63 7.78 -15.45 -5.07
C SER A 63 6.90 -14.65 -4.11
N VAL A 64 5.89 -15.29 -3.54
CA VAL A 64 5.11 -14.73 -2.42
C VAL A 64 6.09 -14.36 -1.28
N PRO A 65 6.05 -13.13 -0.76
CA PRO A 65 6.85 -12.73 0.39
C PRO A 65 6.54 -13.59 1.62
N LYS A 66 7.58 -14.23 2.20
CA LYS A 66 7.40 -15.14 3.36
C LYS A 66 7.72 -14.51 4.71
N ASP A 67 8.62 -13.53 4.74
CA ASP A 67 9.13 -12.92 5.98
C ASP A 67 8.55 -11.51 6.20
N VAL A 68 7.27 -11.31 5.87
CA VAL A 68 6.59 -10.04 6.06
C VAL A 68 6.24 -9.85 7.53
N ASN A 69 6.75 -8.78 8.15
CA ASN A 69 6.38 -8.42 9.51
C ASN A 69 5.04 -7.66 9.55
N TRP A 70 3.94 -8.40 9.40
CA TRP A 70 2.56 -7.87 9.39
C TRP A 70 2.22 -6.97 10.58
N ARG A 71 2.86 -7.18 11.73
CA ARG A 71 2.63 -6.36 12.93
C ARG A 71 3.05 -4.90 12.72
N VAL A 72 4.08 -4.63 11.91
CA VAL A 72 4.51 -3.25 11.62
C VAL A 72 3.44 -2.52 10.83
N PHE A 73 2.86 -3.14 9.80
CA PHE A 73 1.74 -2.57 9.04
C PHE A 73 0.53 -2.29 9.94
N ALA A 74 0.16 -3.25 10.81
CA ALA A 74 -0.93 -3.06 11.77
C ALA A 74 -0.66 -1.90 12.76
N ASN A 75 0.58 -1.77 13.25
CA ASN A 75 0.97 -0.66 14.12
C ASN A 75 0.86 0.69 13.42
N ILE A 76 1.27 0.78 12.14
CA ILE A 76 1.13 2.01 11.33
C ILE A 76 -0.35 2.38 11.19
N LEU A 77 -1.21 1.44 10.83
CA LEU A 77 -2.65 1.68 10.66
C LEU A 77 -3.32 2.12 11.97
N ILE A 78 -2.98 1.49 13.10
CA ILE A 78 -3.53 1.88 14.40
C ILE A 78 -3.00 3.25 14.85
N ALA A 79 -1.72 3.53 14.64
CA ALA A 79 -1.15 4.83 14.97
C ALA A 79 -1.80 5.96 14.17
N ALA A 80 -1.97 5.78 12.85
CA ALA A 80 -2.65 6.74 11.98
C ALA A 80 -4.17 6.88 12.26
N LYS A 81 -4.79 5.88 12.89
CA LYS A 81 -6.19 5.98 13.33
C LYS A 81 -6.35 6.80 14.61
N VAL A 82 -5.37 6.74 15.52
CA VAL A 82 -5.52 7.20 16.91
C VAL A 82 -4.71 8.47 17.21
N TYR A 83 -3.53 8.63 16.62
CA TYR A 83 -2.53 9.61 17.07
C TYR A 83 -2.12 10.63 16.00
N GLU A 84 -1.87 10.19 14.78
CA GLU A 84 -1.41 11.03 13.65
C GLU A 84 -2.59 11.56 12.83
#